data_AF-A0A553F2Y7-F1
#
_entry.id   AF-A0A553F2Y7-F1
#
_cell.length_a   1.000
_cell.length_b   1.000
_cell.length_c   1.000
_cell.angle_alpha   90.00
_cell.angle_beta   90.00
_cell.angle_gamma   90.00
#
_symmetry.space_group_name_H-M   'P 1'
#
loop_
_entity.id
_entity.type
_entity.pdbx_description
1 polymer ?
#
loop_
_entity_poly.entity_id
_entity_poly.type
_entity_poly.pdbx_seq_one_letter_code
_entity_poly.pdbx_strand_id
1 'polypeptide(L)' 'MKGLSFNAMRVGLKYRLINFGDVYEFEVIKSLESDNFKLKDLTTLETYQLHDLVAFGRGKDFEIREIH' A
#
# COMPACT_ATOMS: atom_id res chain seq x y z
N MET A 1 17.93 0.20 -2.78
CA MET A 1 16.96 -0.91 -2.92
C MET A 1 15.82 -0.40 -3.78
N LYS A 2 15.52 -1.05 -4.91
CA LYS A 2 14.36 -0.70 -5.76
C LYS A 2 13.12 -1.20 -5.02
N GLY A 3 12.37 -0.29 -4.41
CA GLY A 3 11.10 -0.62 -3.75
C GLY A 3 10.19 -1.39 -4.71
N LEU A 4 9.40 -2.32 -4.17
CA LEU A 4 8.41 -3.05 -4.95
C LEU A 4 7.56 -2.05 -5.75
N SER A 5 7.32 -2.31 -7.03
CA SER A 5 6.30 -1.56 -7.77
C SER A 5 4.93 -1.99 -7.28
N PHE A 6 3.93 -1.10 -7.26
CA PHE A 6 2.54 -1.45 -6.91
C PHE A 6 2.01 -2.62 -7.75
N ASN A 7 2.50 -2.76 -8.97
CA ASN A 7 2.13 -3.85 -9.89
C ASN A 7 2.55 -5.25 -9.40
N ALA A 8 3.47 -5.32 -8.43
CA ALA A 8 3.87 -6.57 -7.80
C ALA A 8 2.94 -6.98 -6.63
N MET A 9 2.08 -6.08 -6.15
CA MET A 9 1.12 -6.40 -5.10
C MET A 9 0.11 -7.44 -5.59
N ARG A 10 -0.36 -8.30 -4.68
CA ARG A 10 -1.39 -9.30 -4.95
C ARG A 10 -2.50 -9.23 -3.91
N VAL A 11 -3.71 -9.53 -4.35
CA VAL A 11 -4.89 -9.64 -3.48
C VAL A 11 -4.67 -10.77 -2.47
N GLY A 12 -5.03 -10.52 -1.22
CA GLY A 12 -4.87 -11.44 -0.08
C GLY A 12 -3.50 -11.38 0.60
N LEU A 13 -2.55 -10.61 0.07
CA LEU A 13 -1.25 -10.40 0.71
C LEU A 13 -1.26 -9.10 1.53
N LYS A 14 -0.40 -9.09 2.55
CA LYS A 14 -0.21 -7.95 3.46
C LYS A 14 1.06 -7.21 3.09
N TYR A 15 0.98 -5.89 3.15
CA TYR A 15 2.10 -5.01 2.85
C TYR A 15 2.27 -3.96 3.93
N ARG A 16 3.51 -3.51 4.08
CA ARG A 16 3.86 -2.30 4.81
C ARG A 16 4.37 -1.26 3.82
N LEU A 17 3.78 -0.08 3.87
CA LEU A 17 4.16 1.10 3.09
C LEU A 17 4.68 2.18 4.03
N ILE A 18 5.80 2.80 3.67
CA ILE A 18 6.36 3.96 4.34
C ILE A 18 6.36 5.11 3.34
N ASN A 19 5.82 6.26 3.72
CA ASN A 19 5.80 7.45 2.86
C ASN A 19 5.73 8.72 3.71
N PHE A 20 6.64 9.68 3.48
CA PHE A 20 6.69 10.95 4.21
C PHE A 20 6.73 10.82 5.75
N GLY A 21 7.32 9.75 6.27
CA GLY A 21 7.40 9.44 7.69
C GLY A 21 6.23 8.63 8.23
N ASP A 22 5.14 8.49 7.48
CA ASP A 22 3.98 7.68 7.86
C ASP A 22 4.22 6.20 7.53
N VAL A 23 3.66 5.32 8.36
CA VAL A 23 3.72 3.87 8.19
C VAL A 23 2.30 3.32 8.10
N TYR A 24 2.02 2.62 7.01
CA TYR A 24 0.76 1.97 6.74
C TYR A 24 0.96 0.47 6.65
N GLU A 25 0.15 -0.30 7.37
CA GLU A 25 0.15 -1.76 7.31
C GLU A 25 -1.24 -2.23 6.90
N PHE A 26 -1.33 -2.90 5.75
CA PHE A 26 -2.62 -3.22 5.14
C PHE A 26 -2.62 -4.54 4.41
N GLU A 27 -3.81 -5.11 4.28
CA GLU A 27 -4.11 -6.24 3.41
C GLU A 27 -4.75 -5.75 2.10
N VAL A 28 -4.33 -6.31 0.96
CA VAL A 28 -4.95 -6.01 -0.33
C VAL A 28 -6.23 -6.83 -0.47
N ILE A 29 -7.39 -6.18 -0.39
CA ILE A 29 -8.69 -6.85 -0.45
C ILE A 29 -9.17 -7.07 -1.88
N LYS A 30 -8.87 -6.14 -2.78
CA LYS A 30 -9.34 -6.21 -4.17
C LYS A 30 -8.48 -5.35 -5.09
N SER A 31 -8.20 -5.82 -6.31
CA SER A 31 -7.72 -4.97 -7.40
C SER A 31 -8.88 -4.18 -8.01
N LEU A 32 -8.70 -2.88 -8.15
CA LEU A 32 -9.62 -1.97 -8.84
C LEU A 32 -9.10 -1.72 -10.27
N GLU A 33 -9.87 -0.97 -11.06
CA GLU A 33 -9.42 -0.51 -12.37
C GLU A 33 -8.26 0.51 -12.23
N SER A 34 -7.51 0.72 -13.31
CA SER A 34 -6.45 1.74 -13.40
C SER A 34 -5.31 1.61 -12.39
N ASP A 35 -4.81 0.37 -12.16
CA ASP A 35 -3.69 0.07 -11.25
C ASP A 35 -3.90 0.48 -9.78
N ASN A 36 -5.16 0.61 -9.36
CA ASN A 36 -5.53 0.93 -7.99
C ASN A 36 -6.00 -0.32 -7.23
N PHE A 37 -5.98 -0.25 -5.90
CA PHE A 37 -6.32 -1.37 -5.03
C PHE A 37 -7.17 -0.89 -3.86
N LYS A 38 -8.13 -1.73 -3.46
CA LYS A 38 -8.83 -1.58 -2.19
C LYS A 38 -8.01 -2.26 -1.11
N LEU A 39 -7.62 -1.49 -0.11
CA LEU A 39 -6.77 -1.90 0.99
C LEU A 39 -7.60 -1.92 2.27
N LYS A 40 -7.23 -2.78 3.22
CA LYS A 40 -7.78 -2.80 4.57
C LYS A 40 -6.65 -2.61 5.55
N ASP A 41 -6.76 -1.59 6.40
CA ASP A 41 -5.81 -1.34 7.47
C ASP A 41 -5.79 -2.51 8.46
N LEU A 42 -4.60 -2.94 8.87
CA LEU A 42 -4.45 -4.02 9.84
C LEU A 42 -4.69 -3.55 11.29
N THR A 43 -4.59 -2.25 11.55
CA THR A 43 -4.74 -1.63 12.88
C THR A 43 -6.15 -1.10 13.10
N THR A 44 -6.65 -0.26 12.19
CA THR A 44 -7.97 0.41 12.32
C THR A 44 -9.10 -0.42 11.74
N LEU A 45 -8.80 -1.42 10.90
CA LEU A 45 -9.76 -2.22 10.12
C LEU A 45 -10.57 -1.43 9.10
N GLU A 46 -10.25 -0.15 8.90
CA GLU A 46 -10.86 0.69 7.87
C GLU A 46 -10.38 0.28 6.47
N THR A 47 -11.15 0.65 5.45
CA THR A 47 -10.75 0.40 4.06
C THR A 47 -10.55 1.69 3.30
N TYR A 48 -9.43 1.78 2.59
CA TYR A 48 -9.05 2.93 1.77
C TYR A 48 -8.48 2.44 0.43
N GLN A 49 -8.20 3.37 -0.48
CA GLN A 49 -7.60 3.04 -1.77
C GLN A 49 -6.09 3.28 -1.73
N LEU A 50 -5.34 2.51 -2.52
CA LEU A 50 -3.90 2.73 -2.66
C LEU A 50 -3.58 4.17 -3.05
N HIS A 51 -4.36 4.75 -3.97
CA HIS A 51 -4.20 6.13 -4.39
C HIS A 51 -4.28 7.14 -3.25
N ASP A 52 -5.02 6.86 -2.19
CA ASP A 52 -5.11 7.77 -1.03
C ASP A 52 -3.75 7.88 -0.30
N LEU A 53 -2.99 6.78 -0.25
CA LEU A 53 -1.67 6.73 0.38
C LEU A 53 -0.55 7.42 -0.44
N VAL A 54 -0.78 7.61 -1.74
CA VAL A 54 0.22 8.13 -2.69
C VAL A 54 -0.25 9.38 -3.42
N ALA A 55 -1.39 9.94 -3.02
CA ALA A 55 -1.98 11.12 -3.65
C ALA A 55 -1.04 12.33 -3.61
N PHE A 56 -0.24 12.43 -2.54
CA PHE A 56 0.78 13.49 -2.36
C PHE A 56 2.13 13.15 -3.02
N GLY A 57 2.19 12.06 -3.79
CA GLY A 57 3.42 11.56 -4.40
C GLY A 57 4.20 10.61 -3.50
N ARG A 58 5.49 10.47 -3.80
CA ARG A 58 6.41 9.55 -3.10
C ARG A 58 7.52 10.35 -2.43
N GLY A 59 7.62 10.23 -1.11
CA GLY A 59 8.70 10.78 -0.32
C GLY A 59 10.06 10.12 -0.62
N LYS A 60 11.14 10.69 -0.08
CA LYS A 60 12.50 10.10 -0.21
C LYS A 60 12.64 8.78 0.52
N ASP A 61 11.79 8.56 1.51
CA ASP A 61 11.66 7.39 2.36
C ASP A 61 10.66 6.37 1.81
N PHE A 62 10.13 6.59 0.60
CA PHE A 62 9.12 5.72 0.02
C PHE A 62 9.62 4.28 -0.06
N GLU A 63 8.97 3.39 0.69
CA GLU A 63 9.27 1.98 0.75
C GLU A 63 7.96 1.19 0.78
N ILE A 64 7.89 0.11 0.00
CA ILE A 64 6.83 -0.87 0.14
C ILE A 64 7.44 -2.26 0.16
N ARG A 65 6.97 -3.08 1.11
CA ARG A 65 7.42 -4.46 1.32
C ARG A 65 6.26 -5.34 1.74
N GLU A 66 6.30 -6.58 1.30
CA GLU A 66 5.39 -7.62 1.78
C GLU A 66 5.73 -7.98 3.23
N ILE A 67 4.70 -8.28 4.03
CA ILE A 67 4.84 -8.77 5.41
C ILE A 67 4.04 -10.07 5.55
N HIS A 68 4.55 -11.01 6.35
CA HIS A 68 3.91 -12.29 6.64
C HIS A 68 2.94 -12.20 7.82
#